data_AF-A0A7X8QFD5-F1
#
_entry.id   AF-A0A7X8QFD5-F1
#
_cell.length_a   1.000
_cell.length_b   1.000
_cell.length_c   1.000
_cell.angle_alpha   90.00
_cell.angle_beta   90.00
_cell.angle_gamma   90.00
#
_symmetry.space_group_name_H-M   'P 1'
#
loop_
_entity.id
_entity.type
_entity.pdbx_description
1 polymer ?
#
loop_
_entity_poly.entity_id
_entity_poly.type
_entity_poly.pdbx_seq_one_letter_code
_entity_poly.pdbx_strand_id
1 'polypeptide(L)'
;MFNKVFRYYRGRVYIRVRGEDLAEFINQALAAGIVFYNGRKLPDAFIAEVSTRDFRRLRQAAKKSGIKLNIRAKYGFPFVARRWQKRKGLIIGLFIIFVALTVLSQYVISITVEGNERLSEQQILSEAEKLGVKKWVLKSRLDLDTLSKELQESMNDLAWVAMDERGTNIKIRVVEKTLPQKVIFQGDLIAAKTGYVEDVIVIQGQPMVNEGQMVKKGQVLIKAAGGMTEYSFDMNDNTTSQSKVDAPAAKGFVRGRVWYSIEQKVPLVEEKIEETGKTANGWGIKTKDGVIMITNQESPYPMSTNESQSYALPAWRNWRLPVEIVKVRYEEIHKVTYKRTVEEARKLAEAQAREALKKEIPSEAKVLKDQVLILSSQKGVEHIRIEVETFEELATYRE
;
A
#
# COMPACT_ATOMS: atom_id res chain seq x y z
N MET A 1 15.20 -11.66 44.64
CA MET A 1 13.77 -11.87 44.30
C MET A 1 13.17 -13.16 44.90
N PHE A 2 13.87 -14.30 44.84
CA PHE A 2 13.39 -15.61 45.33
C PHE A 2 12.80 -15.62 46.75
N ASN A 3 13.43 -14.92 47.70
CA ASN A 3 12.92 -14.87 49.06
C ASN A 3 11.54 -14.19 49.19
N LYS A 4 11.16 -13.25 48.31
CA LYS A 4 9.83 -12.61 48.34
C LYS A 4 8.75 -13.56 47.79
N VAL A 5 9.06 -14.30 46.72
CA VAL A 5 8.16 -15.29 46.10
C VAL A 5 7.92 -16.48 47.05
N PHE A 6 8.97 -16.99 47.67
CA PHE A 6 8.86 -18.07 48.66
C PHE A 6 8.05 -17.66 49.90
N ARG A 7 8.20 -16.40 50.32
CA ARG A 7 7.41 -15.78 51.39
C ARG A 7 5.92 -15.65 51.01
N TYR A 8 5.59 -15.39 49.75
CA TYR A 8 4.20 -15.37 49.26
C TYR A 8 3.59 -16.78 49.20
N TYR A 9 4.37 -17.79 48.77
CA TYR A 9 3.92 -19.17 48.67
C TYR A 9 3.58 -19.80 50.03
N ARG A 10 4.38 -19.55 51.08
CA ARG A 10 4.12 -20.04 52.44
C ARG A 10 2.95 -19.34 53.16
N GLY A 11 2.55 -18.17 52.68
CA GLY A 11 1.51 -17.34 53.30
C GLY A 11 1.93 -16.69 54.61
N ARG A 12 1.32 -15.54 54.91
CA ARG A 12 1.63 -14.69 56.05
C ARG A 12 0.37 -14.19 56.71
N VAL A 13 0.47 -13.95 58.02
CA VAL A 13 -0.59 -13.38 58.83
C VAL A 13 -0.04 -12.11 59.46
N TYR A 14 -0.74 -11.01 59.25
CA TYR A 14 -0.44 -9.74 59.90
C TYR A 14 -1.12 -9.74 61.26
N ILE A 15 -0.31 -9.71 62.32
CA ILE A 15 -0.77 -9.86 63.70
C ILE A 15 -0.57 -8.57 64.47
N ARG A 16 -1.48 -8.32 65.42
CA ARG A 16 -1.36 -7.30 66.46
C ARG A 16 -1.44 -7.98 67.81
N VAL A 17 -0.39 -7.83 68.61
CA VAL A 17 -0.23 -8.42 69.93
C VAL A 17 -0.39 -7.32 70.97
N ARG A 18 -1.18 -7.55 72.03
CA ARG A 18 -1.38 -6.62 73.16
C ARG A 18 -1.39 -7.38 74.49
N GLY A 19 -0.70 -6.87 75.50
CA GLY A 19 -0.63 -7.45 76.85
C GLY A 19 0.43 -6.75 77.70
N GLU A 20 0.42 -7.01 79.02
CA GLU A 20 1.31 -6.40 80.01
C GLU A 20 2.76 -6.90 79.83
N ASP A 21 2.98 -8.19 79.53
CA ASP A 21 4.32 -8.80 79.34
C ASP A 21 4.73 -8.98 77.87
N LEU A 22 4.54 -7.93 77.07
CA LEU A 22 4.75 -7.99 75.62
C LEU A 22 6.23 -8.23 75.25
N ALA A 23 7.17 -7.68 76.00
CA ALA A 23 8.61 -7.82 75.73
C ALA A 23 9.09 -9.27 75.96
N GLU A 24 8.65 -9.90 77.05
CA GLU A 24 9.02 -11.27 77.38
C GLU A 24 8.46 -12.26 76.36
N PHE A 25 7.21 -12.06 75.94
CA PHE A 25 6.58 -12.90 74.92
C PHE A 25 7.28 -12.84 73.56
N ILE A 26 7.75 -11.64 73.15
CA ILE A 26 8.51 -11.50 71.90
C ILE A 26 9.85 -12.23 72.02
N ASN A 27 10.53 -12.12 73.16
CA ASN A 27 11.80 -12.81 73.39
C ASN A 27 11.64 -14.33 73.40
N GLN A 28 10.60 -14.85 74.07
CA GLN A 28 10.27 -16.28 74.06
C GLN A 28 9.91 -16.77 72.64
N ALA A 29 9.18 -15.98 71.86
CA ALA A 29 8.84 -16.32 70.49
C ALA A 29 10.08 -16.35 69.57
N LEU A 30 11.01 -15.39 69.73
CA LEU A 30 12.28 -15.39 69.01
C LEU A 30 13.16 -16.59 69.41
N ALA A 31 13.22 -16.93 70.70
CA ALA A 31 13.94 -18.10 71.20
C ALA A 31 13.35 -19.43 70.67
N ALA A 32 12.03 -19.48 70.45
CA ALA A 32 11.34 -20.62 69.81
C ALA A 32 11.53 -20.68 68.28
N GLY A 33 12.36 -19.80 67.70
CA GLY A 33 12.65 -19.75 66.27
C GLY A 33 11.55 -19.11 65.41
N ILE A 34 10.62 -18.35 66.01
CA ILE A 34 9.56 -17.65 65.27
C ILE A 34 10.13 -16.37 64.68
N VAL A 35 10.15 -16.29 63.35
CA VAL A 35 10.64 -15.11 62.65
C VAL A 35 9.52 -14.10 62.46
N PHE A 36 9.70 -12.91 63.05
CA PHE A 36 8.84 -11.75 62.81
C PHE A 36 9.37 -10.93 61.64
N TYR A 37 8.53 -10.71 60.63
CA TYR A 37 8.83 -9.84 59.50
C TYR A 37 8.14 -8.48 59.70
N ASN A 38 8.78 -7.39 59.28
CA ASN A 38 8.21 -6.04 59.32
C ASN A 38 7.65 -5.66 60.71
N GLY A 39 8.37 -6.02 61.77
CA GLY A 39 7.97 -5.73 63.15
C GLY A 39 7.99 -4.22 63.43
N ARG A 40 6.91 -3.70 64.01
CA ARG A 40 6.82 -2.32 64.52
C ARG A 40 6.30 -2.36 65.95
N LYS A 41 7.06 -1.72 66.85
CA LYS A 41 6.66 -1.50 68.23
C LYS A 41 5.77 -0.24 68.29
N LEU A 42 4.61 -0.37 68.91
CA LEU A 42 3.73 0.73 69.32
C LEU A 42 3.73 0.80 70.85
N PRO A 43 3.29 1.91 71.46
CA PRO A 43 3.25 2.06 72.92
C PRO A 43 2.53 0.91 73.64
N ASP A 44 1.34 0.52 73.14
CA ASP A 44 0.51 -0.52 73.78
C ASP A 44 0.43 -1.82 72.98
N ALA A 45 1.21 -1.97 71.91
CA ALA A 45 1.07 -3.10 71.00
C ALA A 45 2.33 -3.40 70.19
N PHE A 46 2.44 -4.64 69.73
CA PHE A 46 3.42 -5.05 68.73
C PHE A 46 2.71 -5.54 67.48
N ILE A 47 3.14 -5.05 66.32
CA ILE A 47 2.59 -5.46 65.04
C ILE A 47 3.70 -6.08 64.23
N ALA A 48 3.45 -7.27 63.69
CA ALA A 48 4.40 -7.97 62.85
C ALA A 48 3.68 -8.88 61.85
N GLU A 49 4.39 -9.25 60.80
CA GLU A 49 3.99 -10.34 59.90
C GLU A 49 4.66 -11.64 60.34
N VAL A 50 3.87 -12.70 60.47
CA VAL A 50 4.36 -14.03 60.83
C VAL A 50 3.93 -15.03 59.77
N SER A 51 4.74 -16.07 59.53
CA SER A 51 4.37 -17.14 58.60
C SER A 51 3.11 -17.88 59.09
N THR A 52 2.33 -18.48 58.18
CA THR A 52 1.12 -19.24 58.58
C THR A 52 1.42 -20.43 59.51
N ARG A 53 2.58 -21.06 59.36
CA ARG A 53 3.03 -22.18 60.20
C ARG A 53 3.41 -21.69 61.61
N ASP A 54 4.18 -20.62 61.67
CA ASP A 54 4.66 -20.07 62.94
C ASP A 54 3.55 -19.37 63.70
N PHE A 55 2.54 -18.83 63.00
CA PHE A 55 1.33 -18.29 63.61
C PHE A 55 0.60 -19.32 64.48
N ARG A 56 0.55 -20.60 64.06
CA ARG A 56 -0.09 -21.66 64.85
C ARG A 56 0.65 -21.92 66.15
N ARG A 57 1.99 -21.88 66.13
CA ARG A 57 2.86 -22.00 67.31
C ARG A 57 2.74 -20.78 68.22
N LEU A 58 2.76 -19.58 67.62
CA LEU A 58 2.61 -18.32 68.33
C LEU A 58 1.25 -18.21 69.05
N ARG A 59 0.17 -18.71 68.44
CA ARG A 59 -1.16 -18.76 69.06
C ARG A 59 -1.18 -19.64 70.31
N GLN A 60 -0.46 -20.75 70.31
CA GLN A 60 -0.35 -21.63 71.47
C GLN A 60 0.45 -20.97 72.59
N ALA A 61 1.57 -20.30 72.26
CA ALA A 61 2.35 -19.53 73.21
C ALA A 61 1.54 -18.38 73.82
N ALA A 62 0.82 -17.60 73.00
CA ALA A 62 0.02 -16.47 73.46
C ALA A 62 -1.08 -16.87 74.45
N LYS A 63 -1.66 -18.07 74.28
CA LYS A 63 -2.68 -18.61 75.21
C LYS A 63 -2.09 -18.95 76.58
N LYS A 64 -0.82 -19.37 76.65
CA LYS A 64 -0.14 -19.67 77.93
C LYS A 64 0.25 -18.41 78.69
N SER A 65 0.67 -17.37 77.97
CA SER A 65 1.13 -16.09 78.56
C SER A 65 0.01 -15.06 78.76
N GLY A 66 -1.27 -15.40 78.59
CA GLY A 66 -2.39 -14.48 78.81
C GLY A 66 -2.50 -13.31 77.80
N ILE A 67 -1.76 -13.35 76.69
CA ILE A 67 -1.64 -12.23 75.74
C ILE A 67 -2.73 -12.27 74.68
N LYS A 68 -3.32 -11.10 74.37
CA LYS A 68 -4.36 -10.96 73.35
C LYS A 68 -3.74 -10.82 71.97
N LEU A 69 -3.95 -11.83 71.12
CA LEU A 69 -3.48 -11.85 69.74
C LEU A 69 -4.63 -11.61 68.76
N ASN A 70 -4.51 -10.56 67.93
CA ASN A 70 -5.50 -10.18 66.92
C ASN A 70 -4.93 -10.32 65.51
N ILE A 71 -5.64 -11.03 64.63
CA ILE A 71 -5.29 -11.12 63.20
C ILE A 71 -5.88 -9.90 62.49
N ARG A 72 -5.02 -9.06 61.90
CA ARG A 72 -5.42 -7.88 61.13
C ARG A 72 -5.66 -8.18 59.66
N ALA A 73 -4.83 -9.03 59.06
CA ALA A 73 -4.96 -9.42 57.66
C ALA A 73 -4.25 -10.75 57.37
N LYS A 74 -4.68 -11.44 56.31
CA LYS A 74 -4.13 -12.71 55.84
C LYS A 74 -3.67 -12.55 54.40
N TYR A 75 -2.42 -12.86 54.11
CA TYR A 75 -1.79 -12.66 52.80
C TYR A 75 -1.12 -13.93 52.28
N GLY A 76 -1.09 -14.11 50.96
CA GLY A 76 -0.33 -15.16 50.28
C GLY A 76 -1.17 -16.25 49.59
N PHE A 77 -0.46 -17.08 48.82
CA PHE A 77 -1.03 -18.13 47.97
C PHE A 77 -2.00 -19.09 48.67
N PRO A 78 -1.77 -19.61 49.89
CA PRO A 78 -2.71 -20.57 50.51
C PRO A 78 -4.10 -19.99 50.77
N PHE A 79 -4.22 -18.67 50.99
CA PHE A 79 -5.51 -18.01 51.17
C PHE A 79 -6.21 -17.75 49.83
N VAL A 80 -5.44 -17.49 48.76
CA VAL A 80 -5.95 -17.38 47.39
C VAL A 80 -6.40 -18.76 46.89
N ALA A 81 -5.57 -19.80 47.01
CA ALA A 81 -5.89 -21.17 46.62
C ALA A 81 -7.19 -21.66 47.28
N ARG A 82 -7.38 -21.40 48.58
CA ARG A 82 -8.62 -21.78 49.29
C ARG A 82 -9.87 -21.05 48.77
N ARG A 83 -9.72 -19.80 48.29
CA ARG A 83 -10.81 -19.04 47.66
C ARG A 83 -11.14 -19.61 46.27
N TRP A 84 -10.14 -20.03 45.51
CA TRP A 84 -10.29 -20.62 44.19
C TRP A 84 -10.81 -22.07 44.22
N GLN A 85 -10.53 -22.84 45.28
CA GLN A 85 -11.10 -24.19 45.46
C GLN A 85 -12.63 -24.20 45.59
N LYS A 86 -13.25 -23.11 46.06
CA LYS A 86 -14.72 -22.97 46.07
C LYS A 86 -15.29 -22.63 44.68
N ARG A 87 -14.43 -22.29 43.72
CA ARG A 87 -14.78 -21.89 42.35
C ARG A 87 -14.26 -22.90 41.32
N LYS A 88 -14.49 -24.20 41.56
CA LYS A 88 -14.03 -25.29 40.68
C LYS A 88 -14.47 -25.11 39.23
N GLY A 89 -15.68 -24.59 39.01
CA GLY A 89 -16.20 -24.30 37.66
C GLY A 89 -15.35 -23.30 36.87
N LEU A 90 -14.78 -22.27 37.53
CA LEU A 90 -13.89 -21.32 36.84
C LEU A 90 -12.56 -21.96 36.44
N ILE A 91 -12.01 -22.85 37.28
CA ILE A 91 -10.76 -23.55 36.98
C ILE A 91 -10.98 -24.53 35.81
N ILE A 92 -12.09 -25.27 35.84
CA ILE A 92 -12.46 -26.20 34.76
C ILE A 92 -12.71 -25.42 33.46
N GLY A 93 -13.45 -24.31 33.51
CA GLY A 93 -13.68 -23.45 32.35
C GLY A 93 -12.38 -22.91 31.76
N LEU A 94 -11.46 -22.43 32.60
CA LEU A 94 -10.15 -21.96 32.15
C LEU A 94 -9.34 -23.10 31.49
N PHE A 95 -9.40 -24.31 32.05
CA PHE A 95 -8.74 -25.47 31.48
C PHE A 95 -9.34 -25.86 30.12
N ILE A 96 -10.67 -25.89 30.00
CA ILE A 96 -11.37 -26.16 28.73
C ILE A 96 -10.99 -25.12 27.67
N ILE A 97 -10.98 -23.84 28.02
CA ILE A 97 -10.58 -22.76 27.10
C ILE A 97 -9.13 -22.98 26.65
N PHE A 98 -8.23 -23.31 27.57
CA PHE A 98 -6.83 -23.57 27.23
C PHE A 98 -6.67 -24.76 26.27
N VAL A 99 -7.37 -25.88 26.55
CA VAL A 99 -7.40 -27.05 25.66
C VAL A 99 -8.00 -26.68 24.30
N ALA A 100 -9.13 -25.97 24.27
CA ALA A 100 -9.76 -25.54 23.03
C ALA A 100 -8.83 -24.65 22.20
N LEU A 101 -8.18 -23.65 22.80
CA LEU A 101 -7.21 -22.80 22.11
C LEU A 101 -6.02 -23.61 21.55
N THR A 102 -5.53 -24.59 22.30
CA THR A 102 -4.43 -25.47 21.87
C THR A 102 -4.83 -26.36 20.70
N VAL A 103 -6.06 -26.86 20.71
CA VAL A 103 -6.62 -27.64 19.61
C VAL A 103 -6.81 -26.74 18.39
N LEU A 104 -7.53 -25.62 18.52
CA LEU A 104 -7.82 -24.70 17.42
C LEU A 104 -6.54 -24.11 16.79
N SER A 105 -5.48 -23.91 17.59
CA SER A 105 -4.19 -23.42 17.10
C SER A 105 -3.48 -24.40 16.14
N GLN A 106 -3.91 -25.67 16.09
CA GLN A 106 -3.35 -26.69 15.19
C GLN A 106 -4.16 -26.84 13.89
N TYR A 107 -5.30 -26.14 13.75
CA TYR A 107 -6.14 -26.20 12.56
C TYR A 107 -5.94 -24.99 11.66
N VAL A 108 -6.19 -25.19 10.37
CA VAL A 108 -6.29 -24.12 9.36
C VAL A 108 -7.67 -23.47 9.49
N ILE A 109 -7.70 -22.19 9.88
CA ILE A 109 -8.94 -21.42 10.04
C ILE A 109 -9.21 -20.57 8.79
N SER A 110 -8.17 -20.01 8.21
CA SER A 110 -8.26 -19.15 7.03
C SER A 110 -7.20 -19.52 5.99
N ILE A 111 -7.51 -19.22 4.74
CA ILE A 111 -6.62 -19.38 3.60
C ILE A 111 -6.70 -18.06 2.83
N THR A 112 -5.56 -17.48 2.50
CA THR A 112 -5.46 -16.21 1.78
C THR A 112 -4.57 -16.37 0.56
N VAL A 113 -5.01 -15.86 -0.58
CA VAL A 113 -4.23 -15.86 -1.83
C VAL A 113 -3.65 -14.47 -2.07
N GLU A 114 -2.39 -14.40 -2.50
CA GLU A 114 -1.72 -13.16 -2.91
C GLU A 114 -0.94 -13.35 -4.21
N GLY A 115 -0.86 -12.30 -5.01
CA GLY A 115 -0.12 -12.29 -6.30
C GLY A 115 -0.96 -12.71 -7.50
N ASN A 116 -2.29 -12.81 -7.33
CA ASN A 116 -3.22 -13.02 -8.42
C ASN A 116 -3.66 -11.66 -9.01
N GLU A 117 -3.40 -11.46 -10.30
CA GLU A 117 -3.78 -10.25 -11.05
C GLU A 117 -4.84 -10.58 -12.10
N ARG A 118 -4.63 -11.63 -12.90
CA ARG A 118 -5.58 -12.09 -13.93
C ARG A 118 -6.43 -13.26 -13.43
N LEU A 119 -5.87 -14.16 -12.63
CA LEU A 119 -6.58 -15.32 -12.09
C LEU A 119 -7.46 -14.92 -10.91
N SER A 120 -8.66 -15.51 -10.81
CA SER A 120 -9.54 -15.23 -9.68
C SER A 120 -9.07 -15.98 -8.44
N GLU A 121 -9.20 -15.33 -7.28
CA GLU A 121 -8.88 -15.97 -6.00
C GLU A 121 -9.70 -17.25 -5.79
N GLN A 122 -10.96 -17.27 -6.24
CA GLN A 122 -11.83 -18.45 -6.12
C GLN A 122 -11.34 -19.63 -6.94
N GLN A 123 -10.78 -19.41 -8.13
CA GLN A 123 -10.20 -20.48 -8.94
C GLN A 123 -9.03 -21.14 -8.21
N ILE A 124 -8.09 -20.33 -7.72
CA ILE A 124 -6.91 -20.83 -6.99
C ILE A 124 -7.32 -21.57 -5.72
N LEU A 125 -8.27 -21.02 -4.95
CA LEU A 125 -8.80 -21.68 -3.75
C LEU A 125 -9.49 -23.00 -4.08
N SER A 126 -10.25 -23.08 -5.18
CA SER A 126 -10.95 -24.30 -5.57
C SER A 126 -10.00 -25.42 -5.98
N GLU A 127 -8.90 -25.09 -6.66
CA GLU A 127 -7.86 -26.07 -7.01
C GLU A 127 -7.06 -26.50 -5.78
N ALA A 128 -6.72 -25.56 -4.89
CA ALA A 128 -6.06 -25.87 -3.62
C ALA A 128 -6.93 -26.77 -2.72
N GLU A 129 -8.26 -26.56 -2.71
CA GLU A 129 -9.20 -27.39 -1.96
C GLU A 129 -9.25 -28.84 -2.48
N LYS A 130 -9.17 -29.06 -3.80
CA LYS A 130 -9.08 -30.40 -4.40
C LYS A 130 -7.83 -31.16 -3.95
N LEU A 131 -6.71 -30.45 -3.76
CA LEU A 131 -5.46 -30.99 -3.23
C LEU A 131 -5.48 -31.20 -1.71
N GLY A 132 -6.56 -30.79 -1.02
CA GLY A 132 -6.76 -31.00 0.41
C GLY A 132 -6.42 -29.80 1.29
N VAL A 133 -6.00 -28.66 0.71
CA VAL A 133 -5.79 -27.41 1.44
C VAL A 133 -7.12 -26.70 1.64
N LYS A 134 -7.80 -27.04 2.74
CA LYS A 134 -9.12 -26.50 3.10
C LYS A 134 -9.21 -26.10 4.57
N LYS A 135 -10.27 -25.37 4.91
CA LYS A 135 -10.55 -24.97 6.29
C LYS A 135 -10.83 -26.18 7.18
N TRP A 136 -10.46 -26.09 8.45
CA TRP A 136 -10.61 -27.13 9.47
C TRP A 136 -9.81 -28.41 9.21
N VAL A 137 -8.69 -28.30 8.50
CA VAL A 137 -7.70 -29.38 8.38
C VAL A 137 -6.58 -29.21 9.40
N LEU A 138 -6.08 -30.33 9.91
CA LEU A 138 -4.94 -30.37 10.83
C LEU A 138 -3.66 -30.02 10.06
N LYS A 139 -2.93 -29.00 10.52
CA LYS A 139 -1.73 -28.50 9.82
C LYS A 139 -0.65 -29.55 9.63
N SER A 140 -0.49 -30.48 10.58
CA SER A 140 0.50 -31.57 10.47
C SER A 140 0.22 -32.59 9.37
N ARG A 141 -0.96 -32.58 8.75
CA ARG A 141 -1.30 -33.44 7.61
C ARG A 141 -0.99 -32.80 6.27
N LEU A 142 -0.68 -31.51 6.23
CA LEU A 142 -0.43 -30.76 5.01
C LEU A 142 1.08 -30.63 4.82
N ASP A 143 1.59 -31.22 3.75
CA ASP A 143 2.95 -30.97 3.28
C ASP A 143 2.90 -29.81 2.27
N LEU A 144 3.17 -28.60 2.76
CA LEU A 144 3.01 -27.37 1.97
C LEU A 144 3.97 -27.30 0.77
N ASP A 145 5.14 -27.94 0.87
CA ASP A 145 6.15 -27.93 -0.19
C ASP A 145 5.75 -28.86 -1.33
N THR A 146 5.08 -29.97 -1.06
CA THR A 146 4.55 -30.85 -2.11
C THR A 146 3.27 -30.27 -2.70
N LEU A 147 2.36 -29.79 -1.85
CA LEU A 147 1.08 -29.21 -2.28
C LEU A 147 1.25 -27.96 -3.14
N SER A 148 2.28 -27.14 -2.87
CA SER A 148 2.59 -25.98 -3.71
C SER A 148 3.03 -26.38 -5.12
N LYS A 149 3.83 -27.44 -5.26
CA LYS A 149 4.23 -27.99 -6.57
C LYS A 149 3.03 -28.58 -7.31
N GLU A 150 2.21 -29.37 -6.62
CA GLU A 150 1.00 -29.96 -7.22
C GLU A 150 0.02 -28.87 -7.70
N LEU A 151 -0.13 -27.78 -6.94
CA LEU A 151 -0.97 -26.64 -7.35
C LEU A 151 -0.37 -25.88 -8.54
N GLN A 152 0.95 -25.76 -8.62
CA GLN A 152 1.63 -25.19 -9.77
C GLN A 152 1.43 -26.05 -11.03
N GLU A 153 1.48 -27.39 -10.88
CA GLU A 153 1.29 -28.33 -11.99
C GLU A 153 -0.17 -28.40 -12.46
N SER A 154 -1.14 -28.25 -11.57
CA SER A 154 -2.57 -28.30 -11.93
C SER A 154 -3.04 -27.07 -12.72
N MET A 155 -2.37 -25.92 -12.57
CA MET A 155 -2.73 -24.66 -13.24
C MET A 155 -1.61 -24.20 -14.18
N ASN A 156 -1.78 -24.43 -15.50
CA ASN A 156 -0.80 -24.03 -16.51
C ASN A 156 -0.51 -22.52 -16.55
N ASP A 157 -1.42 -21.70 -16.03
CA ASP A 157 -1.29 -20.24 -15.99
C ASP A 157 -0.35 -19.72 -14.88
N LEU A 158 0.05 -20.58 -13.93
CA LEU A 158 0.92 -20.21 -12.81
C LEU A 158 2.40 -20.48 -13.15
N ALA A 159 3.24 -19.45 -13.00
CA ALA A 159 4.68 -19.55 -13.18
C ALA A 159 5.36 -20.13 -11.92
N TRP A 160 4.83 -19.79 -10.74
CA TRP A 160 5.37 -20.21 -9.46
C TRP A 160 4.30 -20.13 -8.37
N VAL A 161 4.36 -21.05 -7.41
CA VAL A 161 3.47 -21.12 -6.25
C VAL A 161 4.30 -21.40 -5.00
N ALA A 162 4.00 -20.70 -3.91
CA ALA A 162 4.46 -21.06 -2.58
C ALA A 162 3.34 -21.00 -1.55
N MET A 163 3.37 -21.92 -0.60
CA MET A 163 2.42 -22.00 0.49
C MET A 163 3.16 -21.87 1.83
N ASP A 164 2.80 -20.85 2.61
CA ASP A 164 3.40 -20.60 3.93
C ASP A 164 2.37 -20.74 5.04
N GLU A 165 2.78 -21.32 6.18
CA GLU A 165 2.01 -21.27 7.42
C GLU A 165 2.25 -19.94 8.17
N ARG A 166 1.18 -19.22 8.48
CA ARG A 166 1.18 -18.05 9.36
C ARG A 166 0.15 -18.23 10.48
N GLY A 167 0.54 -18.95 11.53
CA GLY A 167 -0.32 -19.23 12.68
C GLY A 167 -1.44 -20.21 12.31
N THR A 168 -2.69 -19.75 12.26
CA THR A 168 -3.85 -20.54 11.80
C THR A 168 -4.26 -20.20 10.36
N ASN A 169 -3.48 -19.36 9.67
CA ASN A 169 -3.70 -18.98 8.27
C ASN A 169 -2.68 -19.67 7.37
N ILE A 170 -3.15 -20.25 6.25
CA ILE A 170 -2.27 -20.65 5.15
C ILE A 170 -2.27 -19.54 4.11
N LYS A 171 -1.08 -19.09 3.73
CA LYS A 171 -0.89 -18.04 2.74
C LYS A 171 -0.37 -18.66 1.45
N ILE A 172 -1.15 -18.57 0.39
CA ILE A 172 -0.78 -19.03 -0.95
C ILE A 172 -0.28 -17.81 -1.72
N ARG A 173 0.99 -17.81 -2.11
CA ARG A 173 1.57 -16.79 -2.99
C ARG A 173 1.72 -17.38 -4.37
N VAL A 174 1.19 -16.67 -5.36
CA VAL A 174 1.24 -17.08 -6.75
C VAL A 174 1.95 -16.02 -7.58
N VAL A 175 2.64 -16.47 -8.62
CA VAL A 175 3.13 -15.60 -9.70
C VAL A 175 2.58 -16.17 -10.99
N GLU A 176 1.85 -15.35 -11.73
CA GLU A 176 1.24 -15.74 -13.00
C GLU A 176 2.26 -15.71 -14.15
N LYS A 177 2.06 -16.58 -15.15
CA LYS A 177 2.87 -16.55 -16.38
C LYS A 177 2.49 -15.32 -17.20
N THR A 178 3.49 -14.52 -17.56
CA THR A 178 3.35 -13.44 -18.54
C THR A 178 3.47 -14.03 -19.95
N LEU A 179 2.33 -14.35 -20.56
CA LEU A 179 2.30 -14.67 -21.99
C LEU A 179 2.42 -13.35 -22.77
N PRO A 180 3.32 -13.25 -23.77
CA PRO A 180 3.35 -12.08 -24.64
C PRO A 180 1.98 -11.95 -25.30
N GLN A 181 1.35 -10.79 -25.16
CA GLN A 181 0.12 -10.52 -25.90
C GLN A 181 0.44 -10.66 -27.38
N LYS A 182 -0.18 -11.65 -28.04
CA LYS A 182 -0.10 -11.78 -29.49
C LYS A 182 -0.92 -10.62 -30.05
N VAL A 183 -0.27 -9.50 -30.37
CA VAL A 183 -0.94 -8.39 -31.05
C VAL A 183 -1.31 -8.90 -32.43
N ILE A 184 -2.58 -9.29 -32.58
CA ILE A 184 -3.12 -9.71 -33.87
C ILE A 184 -3.33 -8.42 -34.66
N PHE A 185 -2.32 -8.03 -35.43
CA PHE A 185 -2.47 -6.95 -36.40
C PHE A 185 -3.45 -7.43 -37.47
N GLN A 186 -4.46 -6.62 -37.79
CA GLN A 186 -5.43 -6.90 -38.85
C GLN A 186 -5.47 -5.73 -39.81
N GLY A 187 -5.57 -6.02 -41.11
CA GLY A 187 -5.81 -5.00 -42.15
C GLY A 187 -4.57 -4.40 -42.81
N ASP A 188 -4.82 -3.27 -43.47
CA ASP A 188 -3.87 -2.54 -44.32
C ASP A 188 -2.88 -1.71 -43.48
N LEU A 189 -1.68 -1.52 -44.01
CA LEU A 189 -0.73 -0.52 -43.52
C LEU A 189 -1.04 0.83 -44.19
N ILE A 190 -1.27 1.84 -43.37
CA ILE A 190 -1.56 3.21 -43.78
C ILE A 190 -0.41 4.15 -43.39
N ALA A 191 -0.33 5.31 -44.03
CA ALA A 191 0.66 6.32 -43.72
C ALA A 191 0.32 7.02 -42.39
N ALA A 192 1.19 6.90 -41.39
CA ALA A 192 1.07 7.61 -40.12
C ALA A 192 1.15 9.14 -40.31
N LYS A 193 1.96 9.58 -41.28
CA LYS A 193 2.25 10.99 -41.58
C LYS A 193 2.33 11.23 -43.08
N THR A 194 2.24 12.50 -43.48
CA THR A 194 2.49 12.92 -44.87
C THR A 194 4.00 12.99 -45.08
N GLY A 195 4.51 12.37 -46.15
CA GLY A 195 5.94 12.28 -46.40
C GLY A 195 6.29 11.89 -47.82
N TYR A 196 7.58 11.94 -48.15
CA TYR A 196 8.13 11.48 -49.42
C TYR A 196 8.73 10.09 -49.25
N VAL A 197 8.16 9.10 -49.92
CA VAL A 197 8.58 7.71 -49.82
C VAL A 197 9.93 7.52 -50.50
N GLU A 198 10.91 6.98 -49.79
CA GLU A 198 12.23 6.65 -50.35
C GLU A 198 12.46 5.14 -50.44
N ASP A 199 11.85 4.35 -49.55
CA ASP A 199 12.10 2.90 -49.48
C ASP A 199 10.81 2.15 -49.12
N VAL A 200 10.51 1.09 -49.88
CA VAL A 200 9.31 0.27 -49.73
C VAL A 200 9.70 -1.21 -49.69
N ILE A 201 9.65 -1.82 -48.51
CA ILE A 201 9.93 -3.25 -48.31
C ILE A 201 8.63 -3.96 -47.94
N VAL A 202 8.12 -4.80 -48.83
CA VAL A 202 6.89 -5.57 -48.60
C VAL A 202 7.23 -7.00 -48.20
N ILE A 203 6.76 -7.43 -47.03
CA ILE A 203 6.87 -8.81 -46.55
C ILE A 203 5.58 -9.58 -46.89
N GLN A 204 4.42 -8.97 -46.65
CA GLN A 204 3.10 -9.55 -46.87
C GLN A 204 2.11 -8.46 -47.30
N GLY A 205 1.32 -8.73 -48.35
CA GLY A 205 0.39 -7.74 -48.92
C GLY A 205 0.82 -7.25 -50.29
N GLN A 206 0.10 -6.25 -50.80
CA GLN A 206 0.38 -5.60 -52.08
C GLN A 206 0.76 -4.13 -51.84
N PRO A 207 1.93 -3.66 -52.31
CA PRO A 207 2.28 -2.25 -52.24
C PRO A 207 1.33 -1.42 -53.10
N MET A 208 0.81 -0.34 -52.53
CA MET A 208 -0.04 0.65 -53.20
C MET A 208 0.69 1.95 -53.52
N VAL A 209 1.97 2.04 -53.14
CA VAL A 209 2.85 3.19 -53.34
C VAL A 209 4.20 2.75 -53.90
N ASN A 210 4.88 3.67 -54.58
CA ASN A 210 6.21 3.45 -55.13
C ASN A 210 7.23 4.39 -54.47
N GLU A 211 8.51 4.01 -54.53
CA GLU A 211 9.61 4.91 -54.20
C GLU A 211 9.55 6.18 -55.06
N GLY A 212 9.80 7.32 -54.44
CA GLY A 212 9.71 8.64 -55.06
C GLY A 212 8.32 9.28 -55.06
N GLN A 213 7.33 8.64 -54.43
CA GLN A 213 5.96 9.17 -54.32
C GLN A 213 5.75 9.97 -53.03
N MET A 214 5.00 11.08 -53.11
CA MET A 214 4.50 11.78 -51.93
C MET A 214 3.19 11.12 -51.44
N VAL A 215 3.16 10.73 -50.17
CA VAL A 215 2.01 10.11 -49.51
C VAL A 215 1.40 11.04 -48.49
N LYS A 216 0.07 10.98 -48.32
CA LYS A 216 -0.66 11.75 -47.30
C LYS A 216 -0.95 10.89 -46.08
N LYS A 217 -0.98 11.50 -44.89
CA LYS A 217 -1.46 10.83 -43.68
C LYS A 217 -2.81 10.12 -43.93
N GLY A 218 -2.90 8.85 -43.55
CA GLY A 218 -4.05 7.97 -43.72
C GLY A 218 -4.13 7.26 -45.07
N GLN A 219 -3.25 7.55 -46.03
CA GLN A 219 -3.20 6.85 -47.32
C GLN A 219 -2.75 5.40 -47.14
N VAL A 220 -3.40 4.46 -47.83
CA VAL A 220 -2.98 3.05 -47.83
C VAL A 220 -1.63 2.90 -48.53
N LEU A 221 -0.67 2.32 -47.82
CA LEU A 221 0.69 2.07 -48.30
C LEU A 221 0.86 0.62 -48.74
N ILE A 222 0.43 -0.33 -47.91
CA ILE A 222 0.44 -1.76 -48.22
C ILE A 222 -0.93 -2.32 -47.91
N LYS A 223 -1.58 -2.86 -48.92
CA LYS A 223 -2.90 -3.50 -48.80
C LYS A 223 -2.74 -4.95 -48.37
N ALA A 224 -3.53 -5.39 -47.40
CA ALA A 224 -3.58 -6.78 -46.96
C ALA A 224 -3.92 -7.72 -48.12
N ALA A 225 -3.17 -8.81 -48.27
CA ALA A 225 -3.43 -9.82 -49.30
C ALA A 225 -4.61 -10.69 -48.86
N GLY A 226 -5.84 -10.38 -49.26
CA GLY A 226 -7.00 -11.22 -48.91
C GLY A 226 -6.76 -12.70 -49.24
N GLY A 227 -7.01 -13.60 -48.27
CA GLY A 227 -7.13 -15.03 -48.52
C GLY A 227 -6.01 -15.96 -48.04
N MET A 228 -5.05 -15.54 -47.20
CA MET A 228 -4.10 -16.48 -46.57
C MET A 228 -4.54 -16.87 -45.17
N THR A 229 -4.82 -18.16 -44.98
CA THR A 229 -5.13 -18.80 -43.70
C THR A 229 -3.86 -18.87 -42.85
N GLU A 230 -3.80 -18.12 -41.74
CA GLU A 230 -2.75 -18.30 -40.74
C GLU A 230 -3.13 -19.48 -39.84
N TYR A 231 -2.26 -20.49 -39.74
CA TYR A 231 -2.47 -21.60 -38.81
C TYR A 231 -2.11 -21.14 -37.40
N SER A 232 -3.09 -20.95 -36.53
CA SER A 232 -2.86 -20.79 -35.10
C SER A 232 -2.78 -22.16 -34.43
N PHE A 233 -1.66 -22.46 -33.78
CA PHE A 233 -1.52 -23.62 -32.90
C PHE A 233 -1.82 -23.17 -31.47
N ASP A 234 -3.03 -23.43 -30.98
CA ASP A 234 -3.36 -23.26 -29.56
C ASP A 234 -2.87 -24.48 -28.79
N MET A 235 -1.95 -24.26 -27.85
CA MET A 235 -1.36 -25.35 -27.04
C MET A 235 -2.25 -25.76 -25.84
N ASN A 236 -3.47 -25.19 -25.72
CA ASN A 236 -4.40 -25.44 -24.62
C ASN A 236 -5.69 -26.17 -25.04
N ASP A 237 -5.87 -26.46 -26.33
CA ASP A 237 -7.03 -27.21 -26.81
C ASP A 237 -6.57 -28.26 -27.83
N ASN A 238 -6.78 -29.55 -27.55
CA ASN A 238 -6.50 -30.66 -28.46
C ASN A 238 -7.53 -30.71 -29.61
N THR A 239 -8.00 -29.56 -30.07
CA THR A 239 -8.88 -29.43 -31.23
C THR A 239 -8.23 -28.47 -32.22
N THR A 240 -7.88 -29.00 -33.39
CA THR A 240 -7.43 -28.22 -34.54
C THR A 240 -8.62 -27.43 -35.08
N SER A 241 -8.97 -26.34 -34.41
CA SER A 241 -10.04 -25.45 -34.85
C SER A 241 -9.51 -24.63 -36.04
N GLN A 242 -9.96 -25.00 -37.24
CA GLN A 242 -9.80 -24.18 -38.45
C GLN A 242 -10.62 -22.90 -38.32
N SER A 243 -10.15 -21.95 -37.54
CA SER A 243 -10.68 -20.58 -37.59
C SER A 243 -10.15 -19.94 -38.87
N LYS A 244 -11.03 -19.81 -39.87
CA LYS A 244 -10.84 -18.84 -40.96
C LYS A 244 -10.77 -17.44 -40.31
N VAL A 245 -9.55 -16.98 -40.01
CA VAL A 245 -9.33 -15.58 -39.69
C VAL A 245 -9.30 -14.85 -41.02
N ASP A 246 -10.38 -14.14 -41.30
CA ASP A 246 -10.48 -13.26 -42.45
C ASP A 246 -9.43 -12.14 -42.34
N ALA A 247 -8.72 -11.93 -43.45
CA ALA A 247 -7.71 -10.90 -43.71
C ALA A 247 -6.34 -11.09 -43.02
N PRO A 248 -5.35 -11.74 -43.68
CA PRO A 248 -3.97 -11.69 -43.19
C PRO A 248 -3.47 -10.24 -43.17
N ALA A 249 -2.80 -9.84 -42.09
CA ALA A 249 -2.25 -8.49 -41.95
C ALA A 249 -1.27 -8.16 -43.08
N ALA A 250 -1.32 -6.94 -43.60
CA ALA A 250 -0.20 -6.41 -44.37
C ALA A 250 1.04 -6.33 -43.45
N LYS A 251 2.21 -6.73 -43.96
CA LYS A 251 3.50 -6.61 -43.24
C LYS A 251 4.52 -6.02 -44.19
N GLY A 252 5.23 -5.01 -43.73
CA GLY A 252 6.27 -4.34 -44.50
C GLY A 252 6.69 -3.05 -43.84
N PHE A 253 7.68 -2.41 -44.45
CA PHE A 253 8.27 -1.15 -44.01
C PHE A 253 8.16 -0.17 -45.17
N VAL A 254 7.72 1.05 -44.88
CA VAL A 254 7.67 2.15 -45.84
C VAL A 254 8.33 3.34 -45.20
N ARG A 255 9.58 3.60 -45.58
CA ARG A 255 10.40 4.66 -44.98
C ARG A 255 10.51 5.83 -45.92
N GLY A 256 10.56 7.02 -45.35
CA GLY A 256 10.58 8.23 -46.15
C GLY A 256 10.94 9.47 -45.37
N ARG A 257 10.98 10.58 -46.11
CA ARG A 257 11.30 11.90 -45.59
C ARG A 257 10.06 12.62 -45.10
N VAL A 258 10.13 13.16 -43.90
CA VAL A 258 9.08 13.99 -43.30
C VAL A 258 9.69 15.31 -42.84
N TRP A 259 8.98 16.40 -43.14
CA TRP A 259 9.36 17.76 -42.76
C TRP A 259 8.51 18.23 -41.58
N TYR A 260 9.18 18.68 -40.53
CA TYR A 260 8.58 19.30 -39.36
C TYR A 260 8.93 20.78 -39.37
N SER A 261 7.95 21.63 -39.06
CA SER A 261 8.15 23.07 -38.94
C SER A 261 7.41 23.59 -37.71
N ILE A 262 8.16 24.14 -36.76
CA ILE A 262 7.59 24.81 -35.58
C ILE A 262 8.02 26.26 -35.57
N GLU A 263 7.05 27.15 -35.37
CA GLU A 263 7.27 28.56 -35.14
C GLU A 263 7.13 28.90 -33.66
N GLN A 264 8.08 29.65 -33.13
CA GLN A 264 8.05 30.11 -31.75
C GLN A 264 8.27 31.62 -31.67
N LYS A 265 7.51 32.26 -30.79
CA LYS A 265 7.51 33.71 -30.58
C LYS A 265 7.81 34.00 -29.11
N VAL A 266 8.83 34.82 -28.85
CA VAL A 266 9.20 35.20 -27.49
C VAL A 266 9.30 36.73 -27.39
N PRO A 267 8.51 37.38 -26.52
CA PRO A 267 8.62 38.82 -26.29
C PRO A 267 9.88 39.16 -25.48
N LEU A 268 10.48 40.32 -25.78
CA LEU A 268 11.63 40.86 -25.03
C LEU A 268 11.23 41.28 -23.61
N VAL A 269 9.97 41.67 -23.41
CA VAL A 269 9.41 42.00 -22.10
C VAL A 269 8.24 41.08 -21.83
N GLU A 270 8.32 40.32 -20.74
CA GLU A 270 7.29 39.39 -20.32
C GLU A 270 6.97 39.60 -18.86
N GLU A 271 5.69 39.76 -18.53
CA GLU A 271 5.22 39.73 -17.15
C GLU A 271 4.85 38.29 -16.80
N LYS A 272 5.54 37.71 -15.82
CA LYS A 272 5.17 36.41 -15.25
C LYS A 272 4.70 36.58 -13.83
N ILE A 273 3.75 35.74 -13.47
CA ILE A 273 3.28 35.59 -12.11
C ILE A 273 4.18 34.55 -11.45
N GLU A 274 4.90 34.92 -10.40
CA GLU A 274 5.69 34.01 -9.58
C GLU A 274 5.06 33.84 -8.21
N GLU A 275 5.06 32.61 -7.71
CA GLU A 275 4.61 32.26 -6.36
C GLU A 275 5.71 32.61 -5.35
N THR A 276 5.35 33.29 -4.26
CA THR A 276 6.33 33.64 -3.21
C THR A 276 6.59 32.51 -2.23
N GLY A 277 5.78 31.45 -2.29
CA GLY A 277 5.75 30.36 -1.32
C GLY A 277 5.06 30.71 -0.01
N LYS A 278 4.58 31.95 0.19
CA LYS A 278 3.77 32.29 1.37
C LYS A 278 2.33 31.86 1.15
N THR A 279 1.80 31.15 2.13
CA THR A 279 0.43 30.62 2.09
C THR A 279 -0.35 31.01 3.33
N ALA A 280 -1.62 31.35 3.16
CA ALA A 280 -2.57 31.56 4.23
C ALA A 280 -3.76 30.61 4.05
N ASN A 281 -4.34 30.14 5.15
CA ASN A 281 -5.51 29.27 5.12
C ASN A 281 -6.73 30.00 5.70
N GLY A 282 -7.84 29.93 4.99
CA GLY A 282 -9.17 30.29 5.48
C GLY A 282 -9.98 29.03 5.73
N TRP A 283 -10.82 29.08 6.76
CA TRP A 283 -11.72 27.98 7.12
C TRP A 283 -13.15 28.50 7.11
N GLY A 284 -14.05 27.71 6.55
CA GLY A 284 -15.47 28.03 6.48
C GLY A 284 -16.35 26.81 6.62
N ILE A 285 -17.63 27.06 6.86
CA ILE A 285 -18.67 26.04 6.87
C ILE A 285 -19.55 26.31 5.66
N LYS A 286 -19.71 25.28 4.83
CA LYS A 286 -20.64 25.28 3.70
C LYS A 286 -21.91 24.56 4.09
N THR A 287 -23.03 25.27 3.95
CA THR A 287 -24.38 24.74 4.11
C THR A 287 -25.06 24.70 2.73
N LYS A 288 -26.32 24.27 2.69
CA LYS A 288 -27.12 24.30 1.44
C LYS A 288 -27.31 25.72 0.90
N ASP A 289 -27.30 26.72 1.78
CA ASP A 289 -27.68 28.10 1.47
C ASP A 289 -26.47 29.01 1.19
N GLY A 290 -25.25 28.53 1.41
CA GLY A 290 -24.03 29.28 1.10
C GLY A 290 -22.80 28.81 1.88
N VAL A 291 -21.69 29.53 1.70
CA VAL A 291 -20.43 29.32 2.45
C VAL A 291 -20.22 30.48 3.41
N ILE A 292 -20.10 30.17 4.69
CA ILE A 292 -19.76 31.15 5.72
C ILE A 292 -18.31 30.92 6.14
N MET A 293 -17.43 31.86 5.81
CA MET A 293 -16.03 31.81 6.21
C MET A 293 -15.90 32.26 7.68
N ILE A 294 -15.25 31.43 8.49
CA ILE A 294 -14.94 31.69 9.91
C ILE A 294 -13.61 32.42 10.03
N THR A 295 -12.68 32.16 9.12
CA THR A 295 -11.33 32.74 9.15
C THR A 295 -10.88 33.07 7.74
N ASN A 296 -10.23 34.22 7.57
CA ASN A 296 -9.67 34.72 6.31
C ASN A 296 -10.68 34.57 5.16
N GLN A 297 -11.77 35.34 5.22
CA GLN A 297 -12.80 35.36 4.18
C GLN A 297 -12.24 35.86 2.84
N GLU A 298 -11.35 36.85 2.92
CA GLU A 298 -10.61 37.39 1.79
C GLU A 298 -9.12 37.06 1.92
N SER A 299 -8.41 37.12 0.80
CA SER A 299 -6.97 36.90 0.79
C SER A 299 -6.25 37.96 1.62
N PRO A 300 -5.33 37.59 2.52
CA PRO A 300 -4.49 38.56 3.23
C PRO A 300 -3.39 39.16 2.34
N TYR A 301 -3.28 38.70 1.09
CA TYR A 301 -2.23 39.12 0.15
C TYR A 301 -2.78 40.07 -0.93
N PRO A 302 -2.00 41.08 -1.35
CA PRO A 302 -2.41 42.01 -2.42
C PRO A 302 -2.73 41.32 -3.75
N MET A 303 -2.01 40.24 -4.07
CA MET A 303 -2.31 39.33 -5.17
C MET A 303 -2.17 37.89 -4.67
N SER A 304 -3.17 37.06 -4.96
CA SER A 304 -3.12 35.64 -4.62
C SER A 304 -3.88 34.77 -5.62
N THR A 305 -3.50 33.50 -5.68
CA THR A 305 -4.34 32.43 -6.22
C THR A 305 -4.97 31.65 -5.07
N ASN A 306 -6.16 31.10 -5.30
CA ASN A 306 -6.94 30.44 -4.25
C ASN A 306 -7.36 29.04 -4.69
N GLU A 307 -7.11 28.04 -3.85
CA GLU A 307 -7.60 26.67 -4.03
C GLU A 307 -8.57 26.33 -2.90
N SER A 308 -9.72 25.76 -3.23
CA SER A 308 -10.77 25.41 -2.26
C SER A 308 -10.95 23.90 -2.18
N GLN A 309 -10.91 23.37 -0.95
CA GLN A 309 -11.15 21.95 -0.67
C GLN A 309 -12.30 21.82 0.34
N SER A 310 -13.28 20.97 0.02
CA SER A 310 -14.44 20.71 0.88
C SER A 310 -14.38 19.30 1.47
N TYR A 311 -14.57 19.21 2.77
CA TYR A 311 -14.59 17.97 3.54
C TYR A 311 -16.01 17.71 4.07
N ALA A 312 -16.65 16.67 3.56
CA ALA A 312 -17.93 16.21 4.07
C ALA A 312 -17.73 15.47 5.40
N LEU A 313 -18.59 15.75 6.38
CA LEU A 313 -18.55 15.05 7.66
C LEU A 313 -19.06 13.60 7.51
N PRO A 314 -18.46 12.62 8.21
CA PRO A 314 -18.90 11.22 8.12
C PRO A 314 -20.37 11.07 8.49
N ALA A 315 -21.12 10.35 7.67
CA ALA A 315 -22.49 9.97 8.00
C ALA A 315 -22.46 8.94 9.15
N TRP A 316 -23.20 9.18 10.22
CA TRP A 316 -23.34 8.23 11.33
C TRP A 316 -24.77 7.71 11.42
N ARG A 317 -24.93 6.41 11.19
CA ARG A 317 -26.23 5.71 11.19
C ARG A 317 -27.24 6.39 10.25
N ASN A 318 -28.30 7.01 10.78
CA ASN A 318 -29.32 7.71 10.00
C ASN A 318 -29.10 9.24 9.94
N TRP A 319 -27.99 9.74 10.50
CA TRP A 319 -27.70 11.17 10.55
C TRP A 319 -26.69 11.53 9.46
N ARG A 320 -27.14 12.35 8.50
CA ARG A 320 -26.28 13.05 7.55
C ARG A 320 -26.25 14.51 7.95
N LEU A 321 -25.08 15.00 8.36
CA LEU A 321 -24.91 16.41 8.66
C LEU A 321 -24.90 17.18 7.33
N PRO A 322 -25.82 18.14 7.11
CA PRO A 322 -25.92 18.90 5.86
C PRO A 322 -24.89 20.04 5.79
N VAL A 323 -23.72 19.84 6.41
CA VAL A 323 -22.66 20.83 6.53
C VAL A 323 -21.33 20.22 6.13
N GLU A 324 -20.58 20.95 5.32
CA GLU A 324 -19.23 20.60 4.87
C GLU A 324 -18.25 21.62 5.45
N ILE A 325 -17.06 21.15 5.83
CA ILE A 325 -15.97 22.05 6.22
C ILE A 325 -15.22 22.43 4.95
N VAL A 326 -15.11 23.71 4.65
CA VAL A 326 -14.34 24.22 3.52
C VAL A 326 -13.04 24.81 4.02
N LYS A 327 -11.94 24.43 3.37
CA LYS A 327 -10.62 25.03 3.55
C LYS A 327 -10.25 25.73 2.26
N VAL A 328 -10.00 27.02 2.34
CA VAL A 328 -9.48 27.82 1.22
C VAL A 328 -8.01 28.11 1.49
N ARG A 329 -7.14 27.74 0.57
CA ARG A 329 -5.72 28.04 0.62
C ARG A 329 -5.45 29.22 -0.31
N TYR A 330 -4.97 30.32 0.26
CA TYR A 330 -4.52 31.51 -0.47
C TYR A 330 -3.00 31.45 -0.61
N GLU A 331 -2.48 31.57 -1.82
CA GLU A 331 -1.05 31.60 -2.08
C GLU A 331 -0.66 32.96 -2.66
N GLU A 332 0.29 33.64 -2.03
CA GLU A 332 0.76 34.95 -2.46
C GLU A 332 1.53 34.82 -3.78
N ILE A 333 1.18 35.69 -4.72
CA ILE A 333 1.85 35.80 -6.02
C ILE A 333 2.32 37.24 -6.24
N HIS A 334 3.45 37.41 -6.93
CA HIS A 334 3.88 38.73 -7.43
C HIS A 334 4.09 38.69 -8.94
N LYS A 335 3.85 39.83 -9.59
CA LYS A 335 4.16 40.02 -11.00
C LYS A 335 5.61 40.45 -11.13
N VAL A 336 6.41 39.64 -11.81
CA VAL A 336 7.80 39.93 -12.13
C VAL A 336 7.91 40.21 -13.62
N THR A 337 8.46 41.37 -13.96
CA THR A 337 8.72 41.76 -15.35
C THR A 337 10.12 41.32 -15.75
N TYR A 338 10.21 40.33 -16.63
CA TYR A 338 11.47 39.91 -17.24
C TYR A 338 11.77 40.78 -18.45
N LYS A 339 12.94 41.41 -18.45
CA LYS A 339 13.49 42.11 -19.61
C LYS A 339 14.64 41.26 -20.16
N ARG A 340 14.52 40.82 -21.41
CA ARG A 340 15.49 39.98 -22.10
C ARG A 340 16.17 40.78 -23.20
N THR A 341 17.42 40.43 -23.47
CA THR A 341 18.08 40.87 -24.71
C THR A 341 17.54 40.09 -25.91
N VAL A 342 17.76 40.62 -27.11
CA VAL A 342 17.41 39.95 -28.37
C VAL A 342 18.06 38.55 -28.47
N GLU A 343 19.31 38.42 -28.03
CA GLU A 343 20.03 37.14 -28.05
C GLU A 343 19.44 36.14 -27.06
N GLU A 344 19.08 36.58 -25.85
CA GLU A 344 18.44 35.74 -24.83
C GLU A 344 17.05 35.27 -25.26
N ALA A 345 16.24 36.18 -25.81
CA ALA A 345 14.91 35.84 -26.34
C ALA A 345 15.01 34.84 -27.50
N ARG A 346 16.02 34.97 -28.36
CA ARG A 346 16.29 34.03 -29.46
C ARG A 346 16.68 32.64 -28.95
N LYS A 347 17.64 32.57 -28.02
CA LYS A 347 18.06 31.29 -27.42
C LYS A 347 16.90 30.59 -26.71
N LEU A 348 16.05 31.36 -26.01
CA LEU A 348 14.86 30.83 -25.36
C LEU A 348 13.85 30.30 -26.37
N ALA A 349 13.57 31.08 -27.43
CA ALA A 349 12.65 30.67 -28.49
C ALA A 349 13.15 29.38 -29.17
N GLU A 350 14.45 29.29 -29.43
CA GLU A 350 15.08 28.11 -30.03
C GLU A 350 14.98 26.90 -29.12
N ALA A 351 15.25 27.04 -27.82
CA ALA A 351 15.11 25.97 -26.85
C ALA A 351 13.66 25.45 -26.79
N GLN A 352 12.68 26.36 -26.70
CA GLN A 352 11.25 26.01 -26.66
C GLN A 352 10.80 25.30 -27.95
N ALA A 353 11.22 25.81 -29.12
CA ALA A 353 10.91 25.20 -30.41
C ALA A 353 11.52 23.80 -30.54
N ARG A 354 12.77 23.61 -30.10
CA ARG A 354 13.43 22.29 -30.09
C ARG A 354 12.77 21.31 -29.12
N GLU A 355 12.33 21.76 -27.95
CA GLU A 355 11.58 20.93 -27.01
C GLU A 355 10.23 20.50 -27.57
N ALA A 356 9.54 21.38 -28.29
CA ALA A 356 8.31 21.05 -28.98
C ALA A 356 8.55 20.03 -30.11
N LEU A 357 9.59 20.24 -30.93
CA LEU A 357 9.95 19.31 -32.02
C LEU A 357 10.29 17.90 -31.51
N LYS A 358 11.01 17.80 -30.38
CA LYS A 358 11.31 16.50 -29.74
C LYS A 358 10.06 15.71 -29.33
N LYS A 359 8.92 16.37 -29.13
CA LYS A 359 7.65 15.70 -28.80
C LYS A 359 6.92 15.20 -30.05
N GLU A 360 7.14 15.81 -31.21
CA GLU A 360 6.49 15.41 -32.47
C GLU A 360 7.32 14.39 -33.28
N ILE A 361 8.64 14.48 -33.21
CA ILE A 361 9.57 13.58 -33.90
C ILE A 361 9.71 12.27 -33.09
N PRO A 362 9.45 11.10 -33.69
CA PRO A 362 9.67 9.81 -33.05
C PRO A 362 11.13 9.63 -32.63
N SER A 363 11.37 8.98 -31.49
CA SER A 363 12.72 8.73 -30.97
C SER A 363 13.60 7.89 -31.91
N GLU A 364 12.99 7.11 -32.81
CA GLU A 364 13.66 6.24 -33.78
C GLU A 364 13.94 6.96 -35.12
N ALA A 365 13.44 8.17 -35.31
CA ALA A 365 13.62 8.93 -36.55
C ALA A 365 15.06 9.46 -36.69
N LYS A 366 15.63 9.34 -37.88
CA LYS A 366 16.96 9.86 -38.20
C LYS A 366 16.85 11.28 -38.74
N VAL A 367 17.40 12.26 -38.04
CA VAL A 367 17.45 13.65 -38.54
C VAL A 367 18.42 13.75 -39.72
N LEU A 368 17.94 14.25 -40.86
CA LEU A 368 18.73 14.49 -42.07
C LEU A 368 19.20 15.94 -42.16
N LYS A 369 18.30 16.89 -41.87
CA LYS A 369 18.56 18.34 -41.99
C LYS A 369 17.89 19.09 -40.84
N ASP A 370 18.58 20.09 -40.30
CA ASP A 370 18.08 20.96 -39.23
C ASP A 370 18.44 22.40 -39.60
N GLN A 371 17.42 23.25 -39.78
CA GLN A 371 17.59 24.65 -40.17
C GLN A 371 16.77 25.57 -39.26
N VAL A 372 17.44 26.58 -38.72
CA VAL A 372 16.80 27.66 -37.95
C VAL A 372 16.67 28.89 -38.83
N LEU A 373 15.44 29.29 -39.13
CA LEU A 373 15.09 30.48 -39.88
C LEU A 373 14.63 31.58 -38.93
N ILE A 374 15.31 32.72 -38.98
CA ILE A 374 14.94 33.91 -38.20
C ILE A 374 13.99 34.74 -39.06
N LEU A 375 12.72 34.85 -38.65
CA LEU A 375 11.68 35.47 -39.47
C LEU A 375 11.59 36.99 -39.26
N SER A 376 11.67 37.48 -38.02
CA SER A 376 11.68 38.92 -37.71
C SER A 376 12.00 39.23 -36.24
N SER A 377 12.56 40.42 -36.01
CA SER A 377 12.84 41.06 -34.70
C SER A 377 12.11 42.42 -34.60
N GLN A 378 10.98 42.59 -35.27
CA GLN A 378 10.24 43.85 -35.24
C GLN A 378 9.23 43.89 -34.08
N LYS A 379 9.16 45.04 -33.40
CA LYS A 379 8.24 45.34 -32.27
C LYS A 379 8.53 44.60 -30.95
N GLY A 380 9.79 44.28 -30.66
CA GLY A 380 10.18 43.73 -29.36
C GLY A 380 9.72 42.29 -29.12
N VAL A 381 9.52 41.52 -30.19
CA VAL A 381 9.24 40.08 -30.15
C VAL A 381 10.18 39.39 -31.13
N GLU A 382 10.89 38.35 -30.67
CA GLU A 382 11.72 37.50 -31.52
C GLU A 382 10.86 36.37 -32.09
N HIS A 383 10.89 36.20 -33.41
CA HIS A 383 10.19 35.15 -34.13
C HIS A 383 11.20 34.24 -34.85
N ILE A 384 11.17 32.96 -34.52
CA ILE A 384 11.95 31.94 -35.21
C ILE A 384 11.05 30.86 -35.78
N ARG A 385 11.52 30.20 -36.83
CA ARG A 385 10.98 28.95 -37.36
C ARG A 385 12.11 27.93 -37.42
N ILE A 386 11.90 26.74 -36.88
CA ILE A 386 12.84 25.63 -37.05
C ILE A 386 12.20 24.63 -38.01
N GLU A 387 12.94 24.29 -39.06
CA GLU A 387 12.55 23.31 -40.06
C GLU A 387 13.49 22.10 -39.95
N VAL A 388 12.92 20.92 -39.69
CA VAL A 388 13.68 19.67 -39.55
C VAL A 388 13.18 18.65 -40.56
N GLU A 389 14.11 18.10 -41.34
CA GLU A 389 13.88 16.98 -42.25
C GLU A 389 14.38 15.70 -41.59
N THR A 390 13.52 14.68 -41.54
CA THR A 390 13.83 13.39 -40.91
C THR A 390 13.58 12.25 -41.88
N PHE A 391 14.30 11.15 -41.70
CA PHE A 391 14.05 9.86 -42.32
C PHE A 391 13.45 8.93 -41.27
N GLU A 392 12.19 8.52 -41.48
CA GLU A 392 11.43 7.74 -40.50
C GLU A 392 10.50 6.73 -41.17
N GLU A 393 10.00 5.80 -40.37
CA GLU A 393 8.98 4.83 -40.78
C GLU A 393 7.61 5.52 -40.90
N LEU A 394 6.97 5.34 -42.05
CA LEU A 394 5.66 5.92 -42.36
C LEU A 394 4.52 4.91 -42.17
N ALA A 395 4.79 3.60 -42.20
CA ALA A 395 3.74 2.60 -42.13
C ALA A 395 3.26 2.36 -40.70
N THR A 396 1.95 2.44 -40.49
CA THR A 396 1.27 2.00 -39.26
C THR A 396 0.04 1.18 -39.61
N TYR A 397 -0.35 0.27 -38.73
CA TYR A 397 -1.65 -0.37 -38.83
C TYR A 397 -2.76 0.66 -38.61
N ARG A 398 -3.87 0.48 -39.32
CA ARG A 398 -5.08 1.25 -39.10
C ARG A 398 -5.65 0.89 -37.73
N GLU A 399 -5.76 1.88 -36.84
CA GLU A 399 -6.47 1.76 -35.55
C GLU A 399 -7.96 1.47 -35.73
#